data_AF-A0A5E4E8J9-F1
#
_entry.id   AF-A0A5E4E8J9-F1
#
_cell.length_a   1.000
_cell.length_b   1.000
_cell.length_c   1.000
_cell.angle_alpha   90.00
_cell.angle_beta   90.00
_cell.angle_gamma   90.00
#
_symmetry.space_group_name_H-M   'P 1'
#
loop_
_entity.id
_entity.type
_entity.pdbx_description
1 polymer ?
#
loop_
_entity_poly.entity_id
_entity_poly.type
_entity_poly.pdbx_seq_one_letter_code
_entity_poly.pdbx_strand_id
1 'polypeptide(L)'
;MQDDNDLKKEASREDSDILSIWWGNEIRNLLQTIKHIHSHKLFHMGLNKMENYVVVDDQIKIINIQSSFADLEDVENTTKLRTLRIDDLKALRNMLKERILLPGVPWIDRDYFFVFFDNVKYEYPTFVNKLASHPFLLTHEKRMECFRNIVRRSTNESKLKGILDGKAFQRYRNWNRFGEMSSRFKKIYKCSKYDGECVLDLVKFLKDVDLDHPSEAVDTEIMA
;
A
#
# COMPACT_ATOMS: atom_id res chain seq x y z
N MET A 1 33.86 -11.28 -16.10
CA MET A 1 33.09 -12.54 -16.14
C MET A 1 31.98 -12.32 -15.13
N GLN A 2 30.80 -11.92 -15.60
CA GLN A 2 29.65 -11.63 -14.75
C GLN A 2 29.04 -12.97 -14.37
N ASP A 3 28.93 -13.25 -13.08
CA ASP A 3 28.66 -14.58 -12.54
C ASP A 3 27.21 -14.99 -12.85
N ASP A 4 26.97 -16.20 -13.38
CA ASP A 4 25.64 -16.71 -13.75
C ASP A 4 24.62 -16.71 -12.58
N ASN A 5 25.11 -16.55 -11.34
CA ASN A 5 24.31 -16.37 -10.13
C ASN A 5 23.69 -14.97 -10.01
N ASP A 6 24.34 -13.93 -10.55
CA ASP A 6 23.81 -12.56 -10.51
C ASP A 6 22.69 -12.39 -11.54
N LEU A 7 22.84 -12.97 -12.74
CA LEU A 7 21.80 -12.98 -13.78
C LEU A 7 20.54 -13.74 -13.35
N LYS A 8 20.69 -14.86 -12.62
CA LYS A 8 19.54 -15.60 -12.08
C LYS A 8 18.84 -14.86 -10.94
N LYS A 9 19.59 -14.10 -10.12
CA LYS A 9 19.02 -13.23 -9.09
C LYS A 9 18.27 -12.06 -9.70
N GLU A 10 18.82 -11.42 -10.73
CA GLU A 10 18.18 -10.30 -11.44
C GLU A 10 16.88 -10.76 -12.12
N ALA A 11 16.88 -11.86 -12.86
CA ALA A 11 15.66 -12.40 -13.48
C ALA A 11 14.58 -12.78 -12.44
N SER A 12 14.98 -13.39 -11.32
CA SER A 12 14.03 -13.71 -10.24
C SER A 12 13.45 -12.48 -9.52
N ARG A 13 14.17 -11.35 -9.54
CA ARG A 13 13.72 -10.07 -8.99
C ARG A 13 12.75 -9.38 -9.94
N GLU A 14 13.06 -9.35 -11.23
CA GLU A 14 12.16 -8.79 -12.25
C GLU A 14 10.80 -9.49 -12.30
N ASP A 15 10.77 -10.82 -12.25
CA ASP A 15 9.52 -11.59 -12.23
C ASP A 15 8.71 -11.34 -10.94
N SER A 16 9.39 -11.23 -9.79
CA SER A 16 8.76 -10.91 -8.50
C SER A 16 8.18 -9.49 -8.51
N ASP A 17 8.88 -8.52 -9.08
CA ASP A 17 8.43 -7.13 -9.18
C ASP A 17 7.24 -7.00 -10.12
N ILE A 18 7.26 -7.67 -11.29
CA ILE A 18 6.14 -7.69 -12.23
C ILE A 18 4.89 -8.31 -11.58
N LEU A 19 5.05 -9.42 -10.86
CA LEU A 19 3.94 -10.04 -10.12
C LEU A 19 3.39 -9.11 -9.04
N SER A 20 4.26 -8.37 -8.33
CA SER A 20 3.84 -7.40 -7.32
C SER A 20 3.07 -6.21 -7.92
N ILE A 21 3.52 -5.70 -9.08
CA ILE A 21 2.90 -4.57 -9.78
C ILE A 21 1.54 -4.99 -10.34
N TRP A 22 1.46 -6.17 -10.97
CA TRP A 22 0.23 -6.70 -11.51
C TRP A 22 -0.81 -6.86 -10.40
N TRP A 23 -0.46 -7.52 -9.28
CA TRP A 23 -1.37 -7.67 -8.14
C TRP A 23 -1.80 -6.34 -7.53
N GLY A 24 -0.88 -5.37 -7.40
CA GLY A 24 -1.21 -4.03 -6.93
C GLY A 24 -2.23 -3.32 -7.82
N ASN A 25 -2.11 -3.49 -9.15
CA ASN A 25 -3.06 -2.95 -10.12
C ASN A 25 -4.40 -3.67 -10.09
N GLU A 26 -4.42 -5.00 -9.99
CA GLU A 26 -5.66 -5.77 -9.92
C GLU A 26 -6.46 -5.46 -8.65
N ILE A 27 -5.81 -5.34 -7.50
CA ILE A 27 -6.48 -4.93 -6.26
C ILE A 27 -7.07 -3.53 -6.40
N ARG A 28 -6.35 -2.59 -7.03
CA ARG A 28 -6.90 -1.25 -7.34
C ARG A 28 -8.12 -1.32 -8.23
N ASN A 29 -8.08 -2.11 -9.29
CA ASN A 29 -9.18 -2.29 -10.24
C ASN A 29 -10.41 -2.89 -9.55
N LEU A 30 -10.22 -3.89 -8.69
CA LEU A 30 -11.30 -4.47 -7.88
C LEU A 30 -11.93 -3.44 -6.94
N LEU A 31 -11.14 -2.62 -6.24
CA LEU A 31 -11.65 -1.56 -5.37
C LEU A 31 -12.48 -0.52 -6.14
N GLN A 32 -12.03 -0.11 -7.34
CA GLN A 32 -12.80 0.80 -8.19
C GLN A 32 -14.08 0.14 -8.73
N THR A 33 -14.02 -1.15 -9.06
CA THR A 33 -15.19 -1.93 -9.51
C THR A 33 -16.24 -2.02 -8.40
N ILE A 34 -15.84 -2.32 -7.16
CA ILE A 34 -16.76 -2.34 -6.00
C ILE A 34 -17.37 -0.96 -5.78
N LYS A 35 -16.57 0.11 -5.85
CA LYS A 35 -17.08 1.48 -5.76
C LYS A 35 -18.12 1.77 -6.86
N HIS A 36 -17.87 1.29 -8.07
CA HIS A 36 -18.77 1.43 -9.20
C HIS A 36 -20.09 0.67 -8.98
N ILE A 37 -20.03 -0.59 -8.54
CA ILE A 37 -21.20 -1.40 -8.13
C ILE A 37 -22.04 -0.63 -7.10
N HIS A 38 -21.41 -0.13 -6.03
CA HIS A 38 -22.11 0.62 -4.97
C HIS A 38 -22.69 1.96 -5.43
N SER A 39 -22.09 2.60 -6.44
CA SER A 39 -22.63 3.84 -7.04
C SER A 39 -23.90 3.59 -7.86
N HIS A 40 -24.07 2.37 -8.37
CA HIS A 40 -25.28 1.89 -9.04
C HIS A 40 -26.30 1.29 -8.08
N LYS A 41 -26.14 1.53 -6.77
CA LYS A 41 -27.03 1.03 -5.72
C LYS A 41 -27.14 -0.51 -5.73
N LEU A 42 -26.05 -1.18 -6.07
CA LEU A 42 -25.91 -2.63 -6.00
C LEU A 42 -24.96 -3.02 -4.85
N PHE A 43 -25.08 -4.25 -4.37
CA PHE A 43 -24.23 -4.85 -3.35
C PHE A 43 -23.87 -6.27 -3.78
N HIS A 44 -22.62 -6.66 -3.54
CA HIS A 44 -22.17 -7.98 -3.97
C HIS A 44 -22.51 -9.06 -2.94
N MET A 45 -22.29 -8.82 -1.65
CA MET A 45 -22.58 -9.74 -0.52
C MET A 45 -21.88 -11.11 -0.57
N GLY A 46 -20.82 -11.25 -1.37
CA GLY A 46 -20.17 -12.55 -1.62
C GLY A 46 -18.69 -12.48 -2.00
N LEU A 47 -18.06 -11.32 -1.87
CA LEU A 47 -16.68 -11.08 -2.33
C LEU A 47 -15.62 -11.90 -1.58
N ASN A 48 -15.99 -12.62 -0.52
CA ASN A 48 -15.10 -13.54 0.19
C ASN A 48 -14.93 -14.90 -0.54
N LYS A 49 -15.74 -15.20 -1.57
CA LYS A 49 -15.72 -16.48 -2.28
C LYS A 49 -15.09 -16.35 -3.67
N MET A 50 -14.19 -17.28 -4.00
CA MET A 50 -13.47 -17.30 -5.29
C MET A 50 -14.39 -17.50 -6.51
N GLU A 51 -15.54 -18.18 -6.33
CA GLU A 51 -16.54 -18.41 -7.39
C GLU A 51 -17.19 -17.12 -7.94
N ASN A 52 -16.97 -15.99 -7.26
CA ASN A 52 -17.46 -14.68 -7.69
C ASN A 52 -16.43 -13.86 -8.46
N TYR A 53 -15.32 -14.49 -8.84
CA TYR A 53 -14.25 -13.87 -9.62
C TYR A 53 -13.95 -14.72 -10.85
N VAL A 54 -13.64 -14.04 -11.95
CA VAL A 54 -13.20 -14.66 -13.20
C VAL A 54 -12.04 -13.87 -13.79
N VAL A 55 -11.10 -14.54 -14.44
CA VAL A 55 -10.03 -13.88 -15.19
C VAL A 55 -10.44 -13.79 -16.65
N VAL A 56 -10.47 -12.57 -17.21
CA VAL A 56 -10.78 -12.31 -18.61
C VAL A 56 -9.80 -11.25 -19.12
N ASP A 57 -9.08 -11.56 -20.20
CA ASP A 57 -8.06 -10.68 -20.79
C ASP A 57 -7.01 -10.21 -19.76
N ASP A 58 -6.47 -11.16 -18.98
CA ASP A 58 -5.49 -10.93 -17.91
C ASP A 58 -5.93 -9.96 -16.79
N GLN A 59 -7.25 -9.79 -16.62
CA GLN A 59 -7.86 -8.98 -15.57
C GLN A 59 -8.83 -9.79 -14.72
N ILE A 60 -8.83 -9.54 -13.43
CA ILE A 60 -9.78 -10.12 -12.48
C ILE A 60 -11.07 -9.30 -12.51
N LYS A 61 -12.17 -9.96 -12.87
CA LYS A 61 -13.51 -9.37 -12.93
C LYS A 61 -14.40 -9.97 -11.85
N ILE A 62 -15.27 -9.12 -11.30
CA ILE A 62 -16.28 -9.49 -10.31
C ILE A 62 -17.56 -9.91 -11.05
N ILE A 63 -18.13 -11.05 -10.66
CA ILE A 63 -19.37 -11.61 -11.23
C ILE A 63 -20.36 -11.98 -10.12
N ASN A 64 -21.59 -12.34 -10.48
CA ASN A 64 -22.63 -12.79 -9.53
C ASN A 64 -23.02 -11.74 -8.46
N ILE A 65 -23.31 -10.51 -8.88
CA ILE A 65 -23.85 -9.47 -7.96
C ILE A 65 -25.17 -9.98 -7.35
N GLN A 66 -25.23 -10.06 -6.02
CA GLN A 66 -26.29 -10.81 -5.33
C GLN A 66 -27.46 -9.95 -4.84
N SER A 67 -27.30 -8.63 -4.75
CA SER A 67 -28.34 -7.77 -4.20
C SER A 67 -28.31 -6.37 -4.79
N SER A 68 -29.48 -5.74 -4.77
CA SER A 68 -29.72 -4.36 -5.13
C SER A 68 -30.39 -3.61 -4.00
N PHE A 69 -30.37 -2.29 -4.10
CA PHE A 69 -31.10 -1.39 -3.21
C PHE A 69 -32.62 -1.59 -3.24
N ALA A 70 -33.16 -2.12 -4.34
CA ALA A 70 -34.59 -2.45 -4.44
C ALA A 70 -34.97 -3.66 -3.57
N ASP A 71 -34.00 -4.52 -3.24
CA ASP A 71 -34.20 -5.71 -2.41
C ASP A 71 -34.18 -5.38 -0.90
N LEU A 72 -33.92 -4.12 -0.53
CA LEU A 72 -33.87 -3.68 0.86
C LEU A 72 -35.23 -3.15 1.29
N GLU A 73 -35.84 -3.78 2.31
CA GLU A 73 -37.13 -3.37 2.87
C GLU A 73 -37.13 -1.97 3.51
N ASP A 74 -35.96 -1.39 3.78
CA ASP A 74 -35.81 -0.08 4.43
C ASP A 74 -34.66 0.72 3.78
N VAL A 75 -35.05 1.44 2.73
CA VAL A 75 -34.20 2.14 1.76
C VAL A 75 -33.65 3.46 2.32
N GLU A 76 -34.30 4.03 3.34
CA GLU A 76 -33.94 5.34 3.92
C GLU A 76 -32.83 5.25 4.98
N ASN A 77 -32.47 4.04 5.42
CA ASN A 77 -31.46 3.84 6.44
C ASN A 77 -30.03 3.95 5.88
N THR A 78 -29.52 5.18 5.80
CA THR A 78 -28.16 5.50 5.33
C THR A 78 -27.05 4.75 6.08
N THR A 79 -27.27 4.42 7.36
CA THR A 79 -26.33 3.64 8.18
C THR A 79 -26.27 2.20 7.70
N LYS A 80 -27.42 1.57 7.43
CA LYS A 80 -27.50 0.20 6.88
C LYS A 80 -26.77 0.10 5.54
N LEU A 81 -26.92 1.09 4.67
CA LEU A 81 -26.21 1.15 3.39
C LEU A 81 -24.71 1.27 3.55
N ARG A 82 -24.25 2.12 4.49
CA ARG A 82 -22.83 2.24 4.79
C ARG A 82 -22.27 0.91 5.27
N THR A 83 -22.98 0.21 6.15
CA THR A 83 -22.58 -1.11 6.65
C THR A 83 -22.41 -2.11 5.51
N LEU A 84 -23.41 -2.27 4.63
CA LEU A 84 -23.33 -3.19 3.49
C LEU A 84 -22.12 -2.90 2.58
N ARG A 85 -21.86 -1.62 2.29
CA ARG A 85 -20.69 -1.24 1.48
C ARG A 85 -19.36 -1.58 2.15
N ILE A 86 -19.28 -1.41 3.46
CA ILE A 86 -18.09 -1.74 4.24
C ILE A 86 -17.92 -3.26 4.34
N ASP A 87 -19.02 -4.01 4.46
CA ASP A 87 -19.00 -5.48 4.52
C ASP A 87 -18.46 -6.07 3.21
N ASP A 88 -18.85 -5.53 2.05
CA ASP A 88 -18.28 -5.93 0.76
C ASP A 88 -16.76 -5.69 0.69
N LEU A 89 -16.28 -4.54 1.19
CA LEU A 89 -14.84 -4.26 1.24
C LEU A 89 -14.10 -5.21 2.21
N LYS A 90 -14.71 -5.54 3.36
CA LYS A 90 -14.14 -6.51 4.31
C LYS A 90 -14.14 -7.92 3.73
N ALA A 91 -15.16 -8.29 2.96
CA ALA A 91 -15.20 -9.57 2.25
C ALA A 91 -14.07 -9.67 1.21
N LEU A 92 -13.83 -8.61 0.42
CA LEU A 92 -12.66 -8.52 -0.46
C LEU A 92 -11.36 -8.67 0.34
N ARG A 93 -11.19 -7.93 1.45
CA ARG A 93 -10.00 -8.02 2.32
C ARG A 93 -9.72 -9.45 2.76
N ASN A 94 -10.76 -10.16 3.22
CA ASN A 94 -10.63 -11.53 3.71
C ASN A 94 -10.21 -12.47 2.56
N MET A 95 -10.81 -12.32 1.37
CA MET A 95 -10.40 -13.07 0.17
C MET A 95 -8.92 -12.85 -0.16
N LEU A 96 -8.49 -11.58 -0.22
CA LEU A 96 -7.09 -11.23 -0.48
C LEU A 96 -6.15 -11.86 0.55
N LYS A 97 -6.50 -11.78 1.84
CA LYS A 97 -5.66 -12.30 2.93
C LYS A 97 -5.56 -13.82 2.94
N GLU A 98 -6.65 -14.51 2.64
CA GLU A 98 -6.74 -15.97 2.75
C GLU A 98 -6.31 -16.72 1.48
N ARG A 99 -6.35 -16.06 0.31
CA ARG A 99 -6.20 -16.74 -0.99
C ARG A 99 -5.08 -16.19 -1.86
N ILE A 100 -4.70 -14.93 -1.71
CA ILE A 100 -3.74 -14.27 -2.62
C ILE A 100 -2.47 -13.86 -1.87
N LEU A 101 -2.61 -13.11 -0.78
CA LEU A 101 -1.51 -12.55 0.00
C LEU A 101 -1.28 -13.37 1.28
N LEU A 102 -1.04 -14.67 1.10
CA LEU A 102 -0.96 -15.67 2.18
C LEU A 102 0.01 -15.24 3.31
N PRO A 103 -0.31 -15.57 4.57
CA PRO A 103 0.43 -15.09 5.75
C PRO A 103 1.80 -15.74 5.97
N GLY A 104 2.31 -16.54 5.03
CA GLY A 104 3.50 -17.39 5.22
C GLY A 104 4.79 -16.62 5.51
N VAL A 105 4.88 -15.36 5.07
CA VAL A 105 5.98 -14.45 5.40
C VAL A 105 5.39 -13.20 6.07
N PRO A 106 5.89 -12.79 7.25
CA PRO A 106 5.57 -11.51 7.84
C PRO A 106 5.89 -10.39 6.85
N TRP A 107 4.89 -9.60 6.47
CA TRP A 107 5.05 -8.47 5.57
C TRP A 107 4.31 -7.28 6.16
N ILE A 108 5.08 -6.40 6.79
CA ILE A 108 4.50 -5.35 7.62
C ILE A 108 3.62 -4.38 6.82
N ASP A 109 3.99 -4.06 5.58
CA ASP A 109 3.22 -3.17 4.71
C ASP A 109 1.90 -3.80 4.25
N ARG A 110 1.90 -5.10 3.95
CA ARG A 110 0.69 -5.89 3.66
C ARG A 110 -0.25 -5.86 4.86
N ASP A 111 0.29 -6.10 6.05
CA ASP A 111 -0.50 -6.17 7.27
C ASP A 111 -1.09 -4.80 7.62
N TYR A 112 -0.33 -3.71 7.45
CA TYR A 112 -0.83 -2.34 7.56
C TYR A 112 -1.94 -2.03 6.54
N PHE A 113 -1.80 -2.49 5.29
CA PHE A 113 -2.84 -2.36 4.28
C PHE A 113 -4.14 -3.05 4.72
N PHE A 114 -4.07 -4.26 5.25
CA PHE A 114 -5.26 -4.97 5.72
C PHE A 114 -5.92 -4.32 6.94
N VAL A 115 -5.14 -3.77 7.87
CA VAL A 115 -5.67 -3.00 9.00
C VAL A 115 -6.40 -1.75 8.53
N PHE A 116 -5.98 -1.14 7.41
CA PHE A 116 -6.62 0.08 6.90
C PHE A 116 -8.08 -0.12 6.50
N PHE A 117 -8.50 -1.35 6.15
CA PHE A 117 -9.91 -1.66 5.85
C PHE A 117 -10.86 -1.45 7.03
N ASP A 118 -10.36 -1.47 8.27
CA ASP A 118 -11.16 -1.24 9.47
C ASP A 118 -11.16 0.23 9.90
N ASN A 119 -10.60 1.13 9.09
CA ASN A 119 -10.50 2.56 9.42
C ASN A 119 -11.83 3.30 9.21
N VAL A 120 -12.53 3.57 10.31
CA VAL A 120 -13.84 4.23 10.31
C VAL A 120 -13.80 5.75 10.16
N LYS A 121 -12.62 6.37 10.08
CA LYS A 121 -12.47 7.84 10.14
C LYS A 121 -12.92 8.58 8.87
N TYR A 122 -13.04 7.88 7.73
CA TYR A 122 -13.29 8.50 6.44
C TYR A 122 -14.71 8.25 5.93
N GLU A 123 -15.27 9.24 5.25
CA GLU A 123 -16.49 9.07 4.44
C GLU A 123 -16.25 8.05 3.31
N TYR A 124 -17.30 7.28 2.97
CA TYR A 124 -17.16 6.10 2.12
C TYR A 124 -16.43 6.34 0.78
N PRO A 125 -16.78 7.35 -0.05
CA PRO A 125 -16.08 7.56 -1.31
C PRO A 125 -14.59 7.91 -1.12
N THR A 126 -14.29 8.70 -0.10
CA THR A 126 -12.92 9.10 0.27
C THR A 126 -12.14 7.91 0.82
N PHE A 127 -12.80 7.05 1.60
CA PHE A 127 -12.23 5.82 2.15
C PHE A 127 -11.76 4.88 1.04
N VAL A 128 -12.61 4.60 0.06
CA VAL A 128 -12.25 3.71 -1.06
C VAL A 128 -11.12 4.28 -1.91
N ASN A 129 -11.15 5.59 -2.18
CA ASN A 129 -10.06 6.25 -2.90
C ASN A 129 -8.73 6.12 -2.13
N LYS A 130 -8.75 6.29 -0.80
CA LYS A 130 -7.56 6.12 0.05
C LYS A 130 -7.06 4.68 0.11
N LEU A 131 -7.97 3.70 0.13
CA LEU A 131 -7.64 2.28 0.02
C LEU A 131 -6.92 1.99 -1.31
N ALA A 132 -7.46 2.47 -2.43
CA ALA A 132 -6.88 2.26 -3.75
C ALA A 132 -5.54 2.99 -3.95
N SER A 133 -5.31 4.08 -3.22
CA SER A 133 -4.04 4.81 -3.22
C SER A 133 -3.11 4.40 -2.06
N HIS A 134 -3.37 3.29 -1.37
CA HIS A 134 -2.56 2.89 -0.23
C HIS A 134 -1.11 2.58 -0.67
N PRO A 135 -0.07 2.99 0.08
CA PRO A 135 1.33 2.81 -0.31
C PRO A 135 1.72 1.38 -0.68
N PHE A 136 1.12 0.38 -0.02
CA PHE A 136 1.28 -1.04 -0.33
C PHE A 136 0.94 -1.39 -1.79
N LEU A 137 -0.05 -0.73 -2.39
CA LEU A 137 -0.44 -0.98 -3.76
C LEU A 137 0.40 -0.18 -4.76
N LEU A 138 1.12 0.86 -4.34
CA LEU A 138 1.88 1.74 -5.24
C LEU A 138 3.11 1.03 -5.81
N THR A 139 3.63 1.52 -6.94
CA THR A 139 4.97 1.15 -7.40
C THR A 139 6.03 1.83 -6.54
N HIS A 140 7.27 1.33 -6.56
CA HIS A 140 8.41 1.97 -5.93
C HIS A 140 8.51 3.46 -6.29
N GLU A 141 8.46 3.76 -7.60
CA GLU A 141 8.53 5.14 -8.11
C GLU A 141 7.45 6.05 -7.51
N LYS A 142 6.21 5.54 -7.39
CA LYS A 142 5.07 6.29 -6.80
C LYS A 142 5.20 6.45 -5.29
N ARG A 143 5.78 5.48 -4.58
CA ARG A 143 6.14 5.63 -3.16
C ARG A 143 7.21 6.70 -2.98
N MET A 144 8.26 6.69 -3.80
CA MET A 144 9.31 7.71 -3.78
C MET A 144 8.78 9.10 -4.14
N GLU A 145 7.81 9.19 -5.06
CA GLU A 145 7.10 10.44 -5.33
C GLU A 145 6.37 10.97 -4.08
N CYS A 146 5.79 10.09 -3.25
CA CYS A 146 5.20 10.49 -1.98
C CYS A 146 6.25 11.10 -1.04
N PHE A 147 7.42 10.48 -0.89
CA PHE A 147 8.51 11.02 -0.06
C PHE A 147 9.01 12.38 -0.59
N ARG A 148 9.23 12.51 -1.90
CA ARG A 148 9.59 13.80 -2.53
C ARG A 148 8.57 14.89 -2.23
N ASN A 149 7.28 14.56 -2.34
CA ASN A 149 6.20 15.49 -2.02
C ASN A 149 6.13 15.87 -0.54
N ILE A 150 6.41 14.93 0.37
CA ILE A 150 6.50 15.20 1.81
C ILE A 150 7.63 16.18 2.09
N VAL A 151 8.83 15.96 1.52
CA VAL A 151 9.97 16.87 1.70
C VAL A 151 9.66 18.25 1.14
N ARG A 152 9.04 18.33 -0.04
CA ARG A 152 8.65 19.60 -0.67
C ARG A 152 7.64 20.40 0.16
N ARG A 153 6.70 19.72 0.82
CA ARG A 153 5.64 20.36 1.62
C ARG A 153 6.05 20.62 3.07
N SER A 154 6.98 19.83 3.61
CA SER A 154 7.42 19.92 5.01
C SER A 154 8.62 20.85 5.12
N THR A 155 8.37 22.10 5.51
CA THR A 155 9.45 23.07 5.76
C THR A 155 10.22 22.79 7.05
N ASN A 156 9.64 22.02 8.00
CA ASN A 156 10.27 21.63 9.27
C ASN A 156 9.66 20.35 9.85
N GLU A 157 10.33 19.78 10.87
CA GLU A 157 9.94 18.53 11.53
C GLU A 157 8.57 18.63 12.21
N SER A 158 8.20 19.79 12.77
CA SER A 158 6.90 19.98 13.43
C SER A 158 5.73 19.81 12.47
N LYS A 159 5.83 20.32 11.23
CA LYS A 159 4.83 20.08 10.18
C LYS A 159 4.77 18.60 9.80
N LEU A 160 5.93 17.95 9.66
CA LEU A 160 5.99 16.51 9.35
C LEU A 160 5.35 15.65 10.46
N LYS A 161 5.60 15.99 11.73
CA LYS A 161 5.01 15.34 12.90
C LYS A 161 3.49 15.53 13.00
N GLY A 162 2.96 16.64 12.46
CA GLY A 162 1.52 16.83 12.31
C GLY A 162 0.91 15.96 11.20
N ILE A 163 1.69 15.64 10.16
CA ILE A 163 1.28 14.78 9.04
C ILE A 163 1.33 13.29 9.42
N LEU A 164 2.36 12.88 10.16
CA LEU A 164 2.61 11.51 10.58
C LEU A 164 2.28 11.38 12.07
N ASP A 165 1.14 10.75 12.39
CA ASP A 165 0.66 10.47 13.76
C ASP A 165 1.83 10.34 14.77
N GLY A 166 2.06 11.40 15.55
CA GLY A 166 3.36 11.74 16.14
C GLY A 166 3.96 10.72 17.11
N LYS A 167 3.21 9.67 17.49
CA LYS A 167 3.70 8.50 18.24
C LYS A 167 4.38 7.47 17.34
N ALA A 168 3.78 7.14 16.19
CA ALA A 168 4.40 6.27 15.19
C ALA A 168 5.69 6.90 14.62
N PHE A 169 5.77 8.22 14.65
CA PHE A 169 6.94 8.99 14.22
C PHE A 169 8.19 8.78 15.10
N GLN A 170 8.05 8.46 16.39
CA GLN A 170 9.19 8.34 17.30
C GLN A 170 10.03 7.08 17.04
N ARG A 171 9.44 6.01 16.50
CA ARG A 171 10.15 4.74 16.26
C ARG A 171 11.27 4.85 15.22
N TYR A 172 11.26 5.92 14.42
CA TYR A 172 12.24 6.17 13.36
C TYR A 172 13.34 7.14 13.78
N ARG A 173 13.36 7.60 15.04
CA ARG A 173 14.53 8.29 15.58
C ARG A 173 15.70 7.31 15.70
N ASN A 174 16.92 7.83 15.73
CA ASN A 174 18.14 7.02 15.71
C ASN A 174 18.30 6.14 14.45
N TRP A 175 17.67 6.52 13.33
CA TRP A 175 17.69 5.73 12.08
C TRP A 175 19.11 5.55 11.49
N ASN A 176 20.07 6.35 11.94
CA ASN A 176 21.47 6.29 11.53
C ASN A 176 22.33 5.39 12.44
N ARG A 177 21.73 4.62 13.37
CA ARG A 177 22.51 3.69 14.21
C ARG A 177 23.23 2.68 13.32
N PHE A 178 24.56 2.65 13.47
CA PHE A 178 25.49 1.89 12.64
C PHE A 178 25.31 0.34 12.70
N GLY A 179 24.31 -0.19 13.41
CA GLY A 179 23.93 -1.61 13.36
C GLY A 179 22.74 -1.93 12.44
N GLU A 180 21.87 -0.95 12.20
CA GLU A 180 20.58 -1.14 11.50
C GLU A 180 20.65 -0.67 10.04
N MET A 181 21.60 0.22 9.73
CA MET A 181 21.80 0.72 8.38
C MET A 181 22.67 -0.23 7.54
N SER A 182 22.23 -0.52 6.31
CA SER A 182 22.97 -1.33 5.35
C SER A 182 24.37 -0.76 5.08
N SER A 183 25.33 -1.62 4.74
CA SER A 183 26.71 -1.21 4.41
C SER A 183 26.77 -0.23 3.23
N ARG A 184 25.80 -0.30 2.32
CA ARG A 184 25.63 0.62 1.19
C ARG A 184 25.18 2.00 1.65
N PHE A 185 24.13 2.08 2.47
CA PHE A 185 23.66 3.37 3.00
C PHE A 185 24.70 4.05 3.89
N LYS A 186 25.50 3.29 4.63
CA LYS A 186 26.63 3.83 5.41
C LYS A 186 27.66 4.56 4.55
N LYS A 187 27.87 4.15 3.29
CA LYS A 187 28.81 4.82 2.36
C LYS A 187 28.27 6.16 1.85
N ILE A 188 26.94 6.27 1.75
CA ILE A 188 26.25 7.47 1.25
C ILE A 188 25.99 8.46 2.39
N TYR A 189 25.71 7.95 3.59
CA TYR A 189 25.41 8.73 4.78
C TYR A 189 26.56 9.66 5.17
N LYS A 190 26.25 10.92 5.43
CA LYS A 190 27.18 11.93 5.93
C LYS A 190 26.59 12.56 7.19
N CYS A 191 27.23 12.33 8.34
CA CYS A 191 26.78 12.88 9.63
C CYS A 191 26.79 14.42 9.66
N SER A 192 27.59 15.06 8.80
CA SER A 192 27.58 16.52 8.61
C SER A 192 26.36 17.04 7.86
N LYS A 193 25.62 16.17 7.15
CA LYS A 193 24.47 16.54 6.30
C LYS A 193 23.12 16.14 6.93
N TYR A 194 23.07 15.08 7.73
CA TYR A 194 21.83 14.53 8.26
C TYR A 194 21.91 14.25 9.75
N ASP A 195 20.87 14.65 10.50
CA ASP A 195 20.69 14.30 11.89
C ASP A 195 19.91 12.98 12.05
N GLY A 196 20.52 12.03 12.75
CA GLY A 196 19.94 10.71 13.07
C GLY A 196 18.72 10.76 13.99
N GLU A 197 18.58 11.82 14.78
CA GLU A 197 17.41 12.04 15.62
C GLU A 197 16.25 12.69 14.85
N CYS A 198 16.53 13.22 13.66
CA CYS A 198 15.58 13.93 12.83
C CYS A 198 14.99 13.00 11.76
N VAL A 199 13.72 12.63 11.91
CA VAL A 199 13.01 11.79 10.93
C VAL A 199 12.76 12.54 9.61
N LEU A 200 12.68 13.87 9.63
CA LEU A 200 12.66 14.64 8.39
C LEU A 200 13.96 14.44 7.60
N ASP A 201 15.09 14.33 8.29
CA ASP A 201 16.38 14.06 7.64
C ASP A 201 16.49 12.60 7.16
N LEU A 202 15.82 11.64 7.81
CA LEU A 202 15.62 10.30 7.24
C LEU A 202 14.90 10.38 5.90
N VAL A 203 13.77 11.10 5.83
CA VAL A 203 12.99 11.22 4.58
C VAL A 203 13.82 11.94 3.50
N LYS A 204 14.59 12.97 3.86
CA LYS A 204 15.53 13.63 2.92
C LYS A 204 16.64 12.69 2.47
N PHE A 205 17.19 11.88 3.38
CA PHE A 205 18.22 10.91 3.07
C PHE A 205 17.72 9.87 2.06
N LEU A 206 16.55 9.27 2.30
CA LEU A 206 15.93 8.32 1.37
C LEU A 206 15.67 8.95 0.00
N LYS A 207 15.20 10.21 -0.02
CA LYS A 207 15.00 10.98 -1.25
C LYS A 207 16.31 11.24 -2.00
N ASP A 208 17.40 11.53 -1.31
CA ASP A 208 18.72 11.76 -1.93
C ASP A 208 19.33 10.42 -2.43
N VAL A 209 19.15 9.32 -1.70
CA VAL A 209 19.55 7.98 -2.17
C VAL A 209 18.82 7.60 -3.46
N ASP A 210 17.51 7.82 -3.54
CA ASP A 210 16.71 7.57 -4.74
C ASP A 210 17.16 8.38 -5.97
N LEU A 211 17.51 9.66 -5.77
CA LEU A 211 17.93 10.54 -6.87
C LEU A 211 19.37 10.31 -7.31
N ASP A 212 20.29 10.15 -6.36
CA ASP A 212 21.73 10.13 -6.62
C ASP A 212 22.27 8.70 -6.80
N HIS A 213 21.52 7.70 -6.33
CA HIS A 213 21.93 6.29 -6.32
C HIS A 213 20.75 5.35 -6.65
N PRO A 214 20.11 5.46 -7.83
CA PRO A 214 18.89 4.71 -8.18
C PRO A 214 19.07 3.19 -8.15
N SER A 215 20.28 2.67 -8.40
CA SER A 215 20.59 1.24 -8.27
C SER A 215 20.53 0.73 -6.82
N GLU A 216 20.63 1.62 -5.84
CA GLU A 216 20.54 1.33 -4.40
C GLU A 216 19.13 1.62 -3.84
N ALA A 217 18.29 2.33 -4.62
CA ALA A 217 16.93 2.71 -4.23
C ALA A 217 15.97 1.53 -4.22
N VAL A 218 16.13 0.58 -5.15
CA VAL A 218 15.29 -0.63 -5.26
C VAL A 218 15.39 -1.51 -4.00
N ASP A 219 16.55 -1.56 -3.34
CA ASP A 219 16.76 -2.32 -2.10
C ASP A 219 16.28 -1.58 -0.83
N THR A 220 15.82 -0.32 -0.93
CA THR A 220 15.23 0.42 0.22
C THR A 220 13.93 -0.22 0.74
N GLU A 221 13.29 -1.08 -0.06
CA GLU A 221 12.03 -1.75 0.29
C GLU A 221 12.22 -3.06 1.06
N ILE A 222 13.45 -3.60 1.12
CA ILE A 222 13.75 -4.90 1.74
C ILE A 222 14.07 -4.76 3.25
N MET A 223 14.24 -3.54 3.76
CA MET A 223 14.63 -3.29 5.16
C MET A 223 13.50 -2.75 6.07
N ALA A 224 12.22 -2.88 5.68
CA ALA A 224 11.06 -2.48 6.49
C ALA A 224 10.29 -3.68 7.05
#